data_AF-F9D2G0-F1
#
_entry.id   AF-F9D2G0-F1
#
_cell.length_a   1.000
_cell.length_b   1.000
_cell.length_c   1.000
_cell.angle_alpha   90.00
_cell.angle_beta   90.00
_cell.angle_gamma   90.00
#
_symmetry.space_group_name_H-M   'P 1'
#
loop_
_entity.id
_entity.type
_entity.pdbx_description
1 polymer ?
#
loop_
_entity_poly.entity_id
_entity_poly.type
_entity_poly.pdbx_seq_one_letter_code
_entity_poly.pdbx_strand_id
1 'polypeptide(L)'
;MKKLSIYIMLALTGLFMGSCSEDYTDWANPQSNPQEDAITIPGFTATAVAAQTLTADAATVPVFTLSTATLPEGYTLANARVALTPQGATTATEVSATMEGLASKDNIQSLIEAAYGKNPVARTFSGHVYVNAVKSGQAVLIDAGTVNYTVTAVTPDIANAYYIIGGPNSDWAASAASRSLKFTHSETNIYDDPVFTIVFPIADASKDCWFAIADDKACDAIVNSDDWTQLFGIKEGNGQNATDGTAGQLDRRAKLTDDGSLKVPAGTKYARVEINMLESTYKVTALNFAEYIYERGANTSWGDKAACPLALVSEDGKYQGFMYLNGEFKFMPNSNNWEGDWENNGEGKIADNGGSNCPAPETGFYAVNVDLTAMTYSLDKVSVVSLIGDFSDDGWKTDIDLAYNPTSGAWEGDGVVLAKTGDLKFRMNHDWKTSWGGTLDKLTSNNGANINVEAGTYDVKLYLSCEGKHYATLTKK
;
A
#
# COMPACT_ATOMS: atom_id res chain seq x y z
N MET A 1 -43.30 -52.56 -21.94
CA MET A 1 -42.18 -52.62 -20.97
C MET A 1 -41.23 -53.74 -21.36
N LYS A 2 -40.17 -53.48 -22.16
CA LYS A 2 -39.09 -54.45 -22.49
C LYS A 2 -37.98 -53.88 -23.40
N LYS A 3 -37.58 -52.60 -23.25
CA LYS A 3 -36.55 -52.00 -24.15
C LYS A 3 -35.41 -51.21 -23.49
N LEU A 4 -35.35 -51.09 -22.15
CA LEU A 4 -34.19 -50.48 -21.48
C LEU A 4 -33.13 -51.48 -20.97
N SER A 5 -33.49 -52.75 -20.78
CA SER A 5 -32.54 -53.79 -20.32
C SER A 5 -31.46 -54.15 -21.35
N ILE A 6 -31.62 -53.73 -22.61
CA ILE A 6 -30.70 -54.06 -23.71
C ILE A 6 -29.54 -53.08 -23.80
N TYR A 7 -29.73 -51.81 -23.43
CA TYR A 7 -28.69 -50.80 -23.59
C TYR A 7 -27.60 -50.84 -22.51
N ILE A 8 -27.89 -51.42 -21.33
CA ILE A 8 -26.89 -51.60 -20.26
C ILE A 8 -26.17 -52.96 -20.38
N MET A 9 -26.81 -54.00 -20.94
CA MET A 9 -26.15 -55.29 -21.20
C MET A 9 -25.15 -55.25 -22.38
N LEU A 10 -25.33 -54.33 -23.33
CA LEU A 10 -24.43 -54.19 -24.49
C LEU A 10 -23.14 -53.40 -24.17
N ALA A 11 -23.07 -52.71 -23.04
CA ALA A 11 -21.81 -52.11 -22.54
C ALA A 11 -20.93 -53.12 -21.78
N LEU A 12 -21.46 -54.31 -21.42
CA LEU A 12 -20.79 -55.26 -20.53
C LEU A 12 -20.30 -56.56 -21.21
N THR A 13 -20.27 -56.62 -22.55
CA THR A 13 -19.86 -57.83 -23.31
C THR A 13 -18.73 -57.60 -24.33
N GLY A 14 -17.93 -56.54 -24.16
CA GLY A 14 -16.71 -56.30 -24.95
C GLY A 14 -15.40 -56.70 -24.26
N LEU A 15 -15.43 -57.37 -23.11
CA LEU A 15 -14.26 -57.51 -22.21
C LEU A 15 -13.51 -58.85 -22.28
N PHE A 16 -13.78 -59.69 -23.28
CA PHE A 16 -12.95 -60.87 -23.55
C PHE A 16 -12.84 -61.06 -25.06
N MET A 17 -11.68 -60.72 -25.62
CA MET A 17 -11.02 -61.29 -26.82
C MET A 17 -10.12 -60.20 -27.45
N GLY A 18 -8.93 -60.05 -26.88
CA GLY A 18 -7.83 -59.26 -27.43
C GLY A 18 -6.52 -59.90 -26.95
N SER A 19 -6.15 -61.01 -27.56
CA SER A 19 -4.89 -61.70 -27.30
C SER A 19 -3.70 -60.85 -27.79
N CYS A 20 -2.71 -60.70 -26.91
CA CYS A 20 -1.28 -60.55 -27.19
C CYS A 20 -0.87 -59.43 -28.17
N SER A 21 -0.43 -58.30 -27.60
CA SER A 21 0.76 -57.60 -28.10
C SER A 21 1.76 -57.50 -26.95
N GLU A 22 2.96 -58.03 -27.18
CA GLU A 22 4.08 -58.01 -26.24
C GLU A 22 4.61 -56.59 -26.09
N ASP A 23 4.10 -55.83 -25.12
CA ASP A 23 4.76 -54.62 -24.62
C ASP A 23 4.80 -54.69 -23.10
N TYR A 24 6.00 -54.94 -22.56
CA TYR A 24 6.26 -54.96 -21.13
C TYR A 24 5.93 -53.59 -20.54
N THR A 25 4.82 -53.52 -19.81
CA THR A 25 4.39 -52.32 -19.09
C THR A 25 5.21 -52.19 -17.81
N ASP A 26 5.78 -51.01 -17.57
CA ASP A 26 6.49 -50.66 -16.34
C ASP A 26 5.54 -50.76 -15.14
N TRP A 27 5.75 -51.78 -14.31
CA TRP A 27 4.91 -52.16 -13.18
C TRP A 27 5.13 -51.27 -11.95
N ALA A 28 5.97 -50.23 -12.06
CA ALA A 28 6.23 -49.27 -10.99
C ALA A 28 5.19 -48.13 -10.90
N ASN A 29 4.29 -47.98 -11.88
CA ASN A 29 3.19 -47.02 -11.77
C ASN A 29 2.06 -47.60 -10.89
N PRO A 30 1.56 -46.87 -9.88
CA PRO A 30 0.38 -47.30 -9.13
C PRO A 30 -0.78 -47.52 -10.09
N GLN A 31 -1.49 -48.65 -9.97
CA GLN A 31 -2.73 -48.88 -10.72
C GLN A 31 -3.73 -47.76 -10.40
N SER A 32 -3.89 -46.80 -11.33
CA SER A 32 -5.03 -45.91 -11.34
C SER A 32 -6.15 -46.64 -12.08
N ASN A 33 -7.20 -47.07 -11.37
CA ASN A 33 -8.42 -47.47 -12.06
C ASN A 33 -8.96 -46.24 -12.80
N PRO A 34 -9.11 -46.29 -14.14
CA PRO A 34 -9.76 -45.21 -14.86
C PRO A 34 -11.17 -45.04 -14.29
N GLN A 35 -11.59 -43.80 -14.07
CA GLN A 35 -12.97 -43.51 -13.67
C GLN A 35 -13.89 -44.01 -14.78
N GLU A 36 -14.89 -44.83 -14.44
CA GLU A 36 -15.88 -45.30 -15.42
C GLU A 36 -16.64 -44.11 -16.03
N ASP A 37 -16.93 -44.18 -17.32
CA ASP A 37 -17.64 -43.13 -18.06
C ASP A 37 -19.00 -42.83 -17.40
N ALA A 38 -19.35 -41.55 -17.29
CA ALA A 38 -20.62 -41.12 -16.73
C ALA A 38 -21.80 -41.58 -17.61
N ILE A 39 -22.86 -42.07 -16.98
CA ILE A 39 -24.11 -42.43 -17.68
C ILE A 39 -25.12 -41.28 -17.63
N THR A 40 -26.00 -41.19 -18.62
CA THR A 40 -27.16 -40.28 -18.58
C THR A 40 -28.44 -41.04 -18.23
N ILE A 41 -29.29 -40.48 -17.37
CA ILE A 41 -30.62 -41.02 -17.09
C ILE A 41 -31.67 -40.13 -17.78
N PRO A 42 -32.49 -40.67 -18.70
CA PRO A 42 -33.52 -39.88 -19.37
C PRO A 42 -34.46 -39.18 -18.38
N GLY A 43 -34.57 -37.85 -18.50
CA GLY A 43 -35.42 -37.03 -17.64
C GLY A 43 -34.80 -36.61 -16.30
N PHE A 44 -33.60 -37.10 -15.96
CA PHE A 44 -32.83 -36.63 -14.81
C PHE A 44 -31.78 -35.61 -15.28
N THR A 45 -32.11 -34.35 -15.12
CA THR A 45 -31.28 -33.21 -15.49
C THR A 45 -31.14 -32.22 -14.33
N ALA A 46 -30.00 -31.54 -14.31
CA ALA A 46 -29.78 -30.33 -13.54
C ALA A 46 -30.37 -29.12 -14.26
N THR A 47 -30.86 -28.15 -13.49
CA THR A 47 -31.36 -26.87 -13.99
C THR A 47 -30.62 -25.73 -13.31
N ALA A 48 -30.28 -24.70 -14.08
CA ALA A 48 -29.61 -23.51 -13.57
C ALA A 48 -30.47 -22.79 -12.52
N VAL A 49 -29.81 -22.26 -11.50
CA VAL A 49 -30.43 -21.34 -10.54
C VAL A 49 -30.44 -19.92 -11.10
N ALA A 50 -31.29 -19.06 -10.55
CA ALA A 50 -31.26 -17.63 -10.88
C ALA A 50 -29.92 -17.00 -10.45
N ALA A 51 -29.52 -15.92 -11.13
CA ALA A 51 -28.37 -15.13 -10.71
C ALA A 51 -28.57 -14.62 -9.27
N GLN A 52 -27.51 -14.68 -8.47
CA GLN A 52 -27.58 -14.34 -7.04
C GLN A 52 -26.33 -13.61 -6.56
N THR A 53 -26.46 -12.89 -5.45
CA THR A 53 -25.33 -12.36 -4.69
C THR A 53 -25.21 -13.18 -3.42
N LEU A 54 -23.99 -13.59 -3.08
CA LEU A 54 -23.75 -14.28 -1.82
C LEU A 54 -24.14 -13.37 -0.64
N THR A 55 -24.57 -13.95 0.46
CA THR A 55 -24.88 -13.21 1.69
C THR A 55 -23.89 -13.61 2.78
N ALA A 56 -23.54 -12.65 3.65
CA ALA A 56 -22.50 -12.86 4.66
C ALA A 56 -22.85 -14.00 5.62
N ASP A 57 -24.12 -14.08 6.05
CA ASP A 57 -24.59 -15.03 7.06
C ASP A 57 -25.03 -16.39 6.51
N ALA A 58 -24.99 -16.60 5.19
CA ALA A 58 -25.37 -17.89 4.60
C ALA A 58 -24.24 -18.93 4.74
N ALA A 59 -24.55 -20.09 5.31
CA ALA A 59 -23.62 -21.22 5.32
C ALA A 59 -23.52 -21.93 3.95
N THR A 60 -24.62 -21.98 3.20
CA THR A 60 -24.70 -22.65 1.90
C THR A 60 -25.45 -21.79 0.89
N VAL A 61 -25.20 -22.03 -0.40
CA VAL A 61 -25.85 -21.34 -1.52
C VAL A 61 -26.30 -22.33 -2.60
N PRO A 62 -27.44 -22.07 -3.25
CA PRO A 62 -27.92 -22.91 -4.35
C PRO A 62 -27.02 -22.75 -5.58
N VAL A 63 -26.60 -23.86 -6.19
CA VAL A 63 -25.76 -23.87 -7.40
C VAL A 63 -26.47 -24.46 -8.61
N PHE A 64 -27.38 -25.40 -8.39
CA PHE A 64 -28.29 -25.99 -9.39
C PHE A 64 -29.52 -26.55 -8.67
N THR A 65 -30.52 -26.99 -9.43
CA THR A 65 -31.59 -27.86 -8.92
C THR A 65 -31.63 -29.16 -9.71
N LEU A 66 -32.04 -30.26 -9.09
CA LEU A 66 -32.16 -31.56 -9.75
C LEU A 66 -33.62 -31.91 -9.96
N SER A 67 -33.94 -32.44 -11.14
CA SER A 67 -35.22 -33.10 -11.39
C SER A 67 -35.29 -34.47 -10.70
N THR A 68 -36.47 -35.06 -10.63
CA THR A 68 -36.66 -36.38 -10.01
C THR A 68 -36.30 -37.50 -10.99
N ALA A 69 -35.65 -38.55 -10.48
CA ALA A 69 -35.35 -39.76 -11.26
C ALA A 69 -36.11 -40.96 -10.69
N THR A 70 -36.60 -41.84 -11.57
CA THR A 70 -37.01 -43.19 -11.18
C THR A 70 -35.79 -44.11 -11.26
N LEU A 71 -35.29 -44.56 -10.11
CA LEU A 71 -34.13 -45.42 -10.03
C LEU A 71 -34.51 -46.91 -10.04
N PRO A 72 -33.64 -47.80 -10.57
CA PRO A 72 -33.78 -49.24 -10.37
C PRO A 72 -33.77 -49.63 -8.89
N GLU A 73 -34.40 -50.76 -8.56
CA GLU A 73 -34.55 -51.21 -7.17
C GLU A 73 -33.19 -51.35 -6.45
N GLY A 74 -33.10 -50.71 -5.28
CA GLY A 74 -31.93 -50.73 -4.41
C GLY A 74 -30.85 -49.67 -4.70
N TYR A 75 -31.06 -48.75 -5.66
CA TYR A 75 -30.19 -47.60 -5.86
C TYR A 75 -30.74 -46.35 -5.17
N THR A 76 -29.85 -45.53 -4.61
CA THR A 76 -30.15 -44.19 -4.07
C THR A 76 -29.21 -43.15 -4.67
N LEU A 77 -29.69 -41.91 -4.84
CA LEU A 77 -28.82 -40.80 -5.25
C LEU A 77 -28.01 -40.29 -4.06
N ALA A 78 -26.74 -39.99 -4.29
CA ALA A 78 -25.83 -39.38 -3.32
C ALA A 78 -24.70 -38.61 -4.02
N ASN A 79 -23.91 -37.86 -3.24
CA ASN A 79 -22.67 -37.22 -3.68
C ASN A 79 -22.84 -36.33 -4.92
N ALA A 80 -23.85 -35.47 -4.90
CA ALA A 80 -24.01 -34.46 -5.92
C ALA A 80 -22.83 -33.47 -5.89
N ARG A 81 -22.40 -33.03 -7.08
CA ARG A 81 -21.31 -32.09 -7.24
C ARG A 81 -21.38 -31.39 -8.58
N VAL A 82 -20.73 -30.24 -8.68
CA VAL A 82 -20.65 -29.46 -9.90
C VAL A 82 -19.20 -29.09 -10.20
N ALA A 83 -18.74 -29.37 -11.41
CA ALA A 83 -17.48 -28.91 -11.93
C ALA A 83 -17.69 -27.51 -12.54
N LEU A 84 -17.24 -26.46 -11.83
CA LEU A 84 -17.41 -25.06 -12.25
C LEU A 84 -16.17 -24.59 -13.01
N THR A 85 -16.37 -24.17 -14.25
CA THR A 85 -15.33 -23.62 -15.12
C THR A 85 -15.54 -22.12 -15.26
N PRO A 86 -14.58 -21.27 -14.85
CA PRO A 86 -14.64 -19.84 -15.11
C PRO A 86 -14.76 -19.57 -16.61
N GLN A 87 -15.57 -18.58 -17.00
CA GLN A 87 -15.63 -18.13 -18.39
C GLN A 87 -14.24 -17.78 -18.92
N GLY A 88 -13.86 -18.38 -20.05
CA GLY A 88 -12.54 -18.20 -20.68
C GLY A 88 -11.44 -19.12 -20.16
N ALA A 89 -11.70 -19.90 -19.10
CA ALA A 89 -10.78 -20.91 -18.60
C ALA A 89 -11.07 -22.30 -19.21
N THR A 90 -10.09 -23.20 -19.15
CA THR A 90 -10.21 -24.59 -19.59
C THR A 90 -10.26 -25.58 -18.43
N THR A 91 -9.93 -25.13 -17.22
CA THR A 91 -9.85 -25.95 -16.02
C THR A 91 -11.09 -25.73 -15.17
N ALA A 92 -11.76 -26.82 -14.80
CA ALA A 92 -12.90 -26.80 -13.89
C ALA A 92 -12.46 -27.11 -12.45
N THR A 93 -13.13 -26.51 -11.48
CA THR A 93 -12.99 -26.85 -10.06
C THR A 93 -14.25 -27.58 -9.60
N GLU A 94 -14.09 -28.78 -9.03
CA GLU A 94 -15.22 -29.55 -8.51
C GLU A 94 -15.66 -29.01 -7.14
N VAL A 95 -16.97 -28.79 -6.98
CA VAL A 95 -17.59 -28.33 -5.75
C VAL A 95 -18.68 -29.33 -5.34
N SER A 96 -18.53 -29.90 -4.15
CA SER A 96 -19.54 -30.77 -3.55
C SER A 96 -20.82 -29.99 -3.25
N ALA A 97 -21.97 -30.63 -3.49
CA ALA A 97 -23.29 -30.09 -3.21
C ALA A 97 -24.19 -31.12 -2.52
N THR A 98 -25.24 -30.65 -1.84
CA THR A 98 -26.31 -31.51 -1.35
C THR A 98 -27.20 -31.99 -2.50
N MET A 99 -28.10 -32.93 -2.23
CA MET A 99 -29.06 -33.40 -3.23
C MET A 99 -30.09 -32.33 -3.64
N GLU A 100 -30.26 -31.30 -2.82
CA GLU A 100 -31.04 -30.09 -3.11
C GLU A 100 -30.23 -29.08 -3.95
N GLY A 101 -28.96 -29.37 -4.26
CA GLY A 101 -28.07 -28.52 -5.04
C GLY A 101 -27.49 -27.34 -4.27
N LEU A 102 -27.31 -27.48 -2.95
CA LEU A 102 -26.68 -26.47 -2.10
C LEU A 102 -25.19 -26.76 -1.92
N ALA A 103 -24.33 -25.77 -2.16
CA ALA A 103 -22.88 -25.85 -1.94
C ALA A 103 -22.43 -24.94 -0.79
N SER A 104 -21.25 -25.18 -0.22
CA SER A 104 -20.64 -24.28 0.78
C SER A 104 -20.47 -22.88 0.20
N LYS A 105 -21.00 -21.86 0.90
CA LYS A 105 -20.86 -20.46 0.50
C LYS A 105 -19.39 -20.05 0.43
N ASP A 106 -18.58 -20.47 1.40
CA ASP A 106 -17.17 -20.10 1.48
C ASP A 106 -16.37 -20.72 0.33
N ASN A 107 -16.66 -21.96 -0.07
CA ASN A 107 -16.00 -22.59 -1.22
C ASN A 107 -16.33 -21.84 -2.51
N ILE A 108 -17.60 -21.42 -2.70
CA ILE A 108 -18.00 -20.63 -3.86
C ILE A 108 -17.34 -19.26 -3.85
N GLN A 109 -17.31 -18.57 -2.69
CA GLN A 109 -16.62 -17.29 -2.53
C GLN A 109 -15.14 -17.41 -2.92
N SER A 110 -14.39 -18.36 -2.34
CA SER A 110 -12.97 -18.56 -2.64
C SER A 110 -12.71 -18.89 -4.11
N LEU A 111 -13.62 -19.65 -4.75
CA LEU A 111 -13.53 -19.97 -6.16
C LEU A 111 -13.69 -18.72 -7.04
N ILE A 112 -14.65 -17.84 -6.71
CA ILE A 112 -14.83 -16.56 -7.42
C ILE A 112 -13.58 -15.69 -7.26
N GLU A 113 -13.10 -15.53 -6.02
CA GLU A 113 -11.94 -14.69 -5.71
C GLU A 113 -10.67 -15.17 -6.41
N ALA A 114 -10.43 -16.49 -6.44
CA ALA A 114 -9.27 -17.08 -7.12
C ALA A 114 -9.34 -16.88 -8.64
N ALA A 115 -10.53 -16.92 -9.23
CA ALA A 115 -10.71 -16.80 -10.67
C ALA A 115 -10.77 -15.34 -11.16
N TYR A 116 -11.33 -14.44 -10.36
CA TYR A 116 -11.75 -13.10 -10.82
C TYR A 116 -11.37 -11.94 -9.90
N GLY A 117 -10.69 -12.22 -8.77
CA GLY A 117 -10.41 -11.23 -7.73
C GLY A 117 -11.62 -10.92 -6.86
N LYS A 118 -11.48 -9.92 -5.98
CA LYS A 118 -12.46 -9.61 -4.92
C LYS A 118 -13.51 -8.58 -5.30
N ASN A 119 -13.46 -8.03 -6.53
CA ASN A 119 -14.41 -7.02 -6.95
C ASN A 119 -15.84 -7.62 -7.04
N PRO A 120 -16.87 -7.03 -6.38
CA PRO A 120 -18.23 -7.56 -6.31
C PRO A 120 -19.02 -7.36 -7.61
N VAL A 121 -18.52 -7.99 -8.69
CA VAL A 121 -19.14 -8.02 -10.01
C VAL A 121 -19.69 -9.43 -10.25
N ALA A 122 -20.89 -9.52 -10.85
CA ALA A 122 -21.46 -10.80 -11.23
C ALA A 122 -20.55 -11.55 -12.21
N ARG A 123 -20.19 -12.80 -11.87
CA ARG A 123 -19.36 -13.69 -12.69
C ARG A 123 -20.16 -14.91 -13.10
N THR A 124 -19.86 -15.45 -14.27
CA THR A 124 -20.55 -16.64 -14.81
C THR A 124 -19.59 -17.80 -14.98
N PHE A 125 -19.98 -18.95 -14.45
CA PHE A 125 -19.30 -20.23 -14.59
C PHE A 125 -20.13 -21.16 -15.48
N SER A 126 -19.44 -21.95 -16.29
CA SER A 126 -20.04 -23.14 -16.90
C SER A 126 -19.92 -24.29 -15.91
N GLY A 127 -21.05 -24.76 -15.39
CA GLY A 127 -21.12 -25.85 -14.43
C GLY A 127 -21.51 -27.16 -15.11
N HIS A 128 -20.76 -28.23 -14.87
CA HIS A 128 -21.16 -29.59 -15.27
C HIS A 128 -21.52 -30.40 -14.04
N VAL A 129 -22.78 -30.85 -13.95
CA VAL A 129 -23.34 -31.45 -12.73
C VAL A 129 -23.27 -32.96 -12.79
N TYR A 130 -22.75 -33.54 -11.71
CA TYR A 130 -22.58 -34.97 -11.54
C TYR A 130 -23.24 -35.46 -10.25
N VAL A 131 -23.85 -36.64 -10.30
CA VAL A 131 -24.49 -37.28 -9.15
C VAL A 131 -24.13 -38.76 -9.14
N ASN A 132 -23.97 -39.38 -7.98
CA ASN A 132 -23.77 -40.83 -7.90
C ASN A 132 -25.10 -41.54 -7.65
N ALA A 133 -25.35 -42.64 -8.37
CA ALA A 133 -26.30 -43.66 -7.93
C ALA A 133 -25.55 -44.75 -7.17
N VAL A 134 -25.92 -44.97 -5.91
CA VAL A 134 -25.21 -45.86 -4.98
C VAL A 134 -26.06 -47.08 -4.63
N LYS A 135 -25.45 -48.26 -4.65
CA LYS A 135 -26.05 -49.52 -4.20
C LYS A 135 -24.97 -50.43 -3.59
N SER A 136 -25.20 -50.90 -2.37
CA SER A 136 -24.33 -51.87 -1.69
C SER A 136 -22.83 -51.53 -1.70
N GLY A 137 -22.49 -50.24 -1.58
CA GLY A 137 -21.10 -49.75 -1.59
C GLY A 137 -20.51 -49.50 -2.98
N GLN A 138 -21.22 -49.80 -4.06
CA GLN A 138 -20.85 -49.44 -5.43
C GLN A 138 -21.54 -48.14 -5.84
N ALA A 139 -20.85 -47.30 -6.60
CA ALA A 139 -21.37 -46.04 -7.11
C ALA A 139 -21.21 -45.97 -8.63
N VAL A 140 -22.27 -45.57 -9.32
CA VAL A 140 -22.25 -45.26 -10.76
C VAL A 140 -22.39 -43.76 -10.93
N LEU A 141 -21.52 -43.16 -11.73
CA LEU A 141 -21.53 -41.73 -12.00
C LEU A 141 -22.62 -41.38 -13.02
N ILE A 142 -23.48 -40.43 -12.67
CA ILE A 142 -24.52 -39.89 -13.54
C ILE A 142 -24.12 -38.48 -13.98
N ASP A 143 -24.14 -38.25 -15.29
CA ASP A 143 -24.11 -36.92 -15.88
C ASP A 143 -25.53 -36.33 -15.89
N ALA A 144 -25.74 -35.29 -15.08
CA ALA A 144 -27.00 -34.57 -14.98
C ALA A 144 -27.07 -33.36 -15.94
N GLY A 145 -26.03 -33.13 -16.75
CA GLY A 145 -25.95 -32.07 -17.73
C GLY A 145 -25.27 -30.79 -17.23
N THR A 146 -25.28 -29.77 -18.09
CA THR A 146 -24.60 -28.49 -17.86
C THR A 146 -25.56 -27.38 -17.47
N VAL A 147 -25.10 -26.48 -16.60
CA VAL A 147 -25.81 -25.28 -16.15
C VAL A 147 -24.91 -24.05 -16.27
N ASN A 148 -25.51 -22.89 -16.50
CA ASN A 148 -24.80 -21.61 -16.34
C ASN A 148 -25.05 -21.10 -14.92
N TYR A 149 -23.98 -20.90 -14.16
CA TYR A 149 -24.05 -20.43 -12.79
C TYR A 149 -23.51 -19.00 -12.71
N THR A 150 -24.41 -18.04 -12.51
CA THR A 150 -24.05 -16.62 -12.37
C THR A 150 -24.17 -16.18 -10.91
N VAL A 151 -23.07 -15.67 -10.35
CA VAL A 151 -22.98 -15.32 -8.93
C VAL A 151 -22.08 -14.11 -8.71
N THR A 152 -22.44 -13.28 -7.73
CA THR A 152 -21.61 -12.17 -7.23
C THR A 152 -21.09 -12.52 -5.83
N ALA A 153 -19.79 -12.36 -5.62
CA ALA A 153 -19.15 -12.52 -4.32
C ALA A 153 -19.71 -11.52 -3.29
N VAL A 154 -19.72 -11.90 -2.00
CA VAL A 154 -20.04 -10.97 -0.92
C VAL A 154 -18.74 -10.29 -0.46
N THR A 155 -18.71 -8.97 -0.52
CA THR A 155 -17.61 -8.16 0.01
C THR A 155 -18.15 -6.95 0.76
N PRO A 156 -17.36 -6.35 1.66
CA PRO A 156 -17.70 -5.05 2.24
C PRO A 156 -17.94 -4.00 1.14
N ASP A 157 -18.91 -3.10 1.37
CA ASP A 157 -19.11 -1.91 0.52
C ASP A 157 -17.99 -0.91 0.83
N ILE A 158 -16.99 -0.84 -0.06
CA ILE A 158 -15.88 0.10 0.05
C ILE A 158 -16.24 1.37 -0.74
N ALA A 159 -16.17 2.53 -0.08
CA ALA A 159 -16.42 3.83 -0.69
C ALA A 159 -15.17 4.32 -1.46
N ASN A 160 -15.37 5.25 -2.39
CA ASN A 160 -14.27 5.83 -3.17
C ASN A 160 -13.46 6.88 -2.40
N ALA A 161 -13.97 7.37 -1.27
CA ALA A 161 -13.33 8.43 -0.50
C ALA A 161 -13.66 8.32 0.99
N TYR A 162 -12.67 8.66 1.80
CA TYR A 162 -12.75 8.72 3.24
C TYR A 162 -12.15 10.01 3.77
N TYR A 163 -12.59 10.45 4.95
CA TYR A 163 -12.23 11.73 5.55
C TYR A 163 -12.06 11.61 7.05
N ILE A 164 -11.16 12.41 7.62
CA ILE A 164 -11.07 12.63 9.07
C ILE A 164 -12.14 13.65 9.50
N ILE A 165 -12.97 13.26 10.46
CA ILE A 165 -13.99 14.13 11.09
C ILE A 165 -13.58 14.45 12.52
N GLY A 166 -13.73 15.71 12.93
CA GLY A 166 -13.15 16.26 14.15
C GLY A 166 -11.72 16.74 13.87
N GLY A 167 -10.73 16.03 14.42
CA GLY A 167 -9.33 16.25 14.09
C GLY A 167 -8.79 17.59 14.59
N PRO A 168 -7.85 18.24 13.87
CA PRO A 168 -7.02 19.34 14.39
C PRO A 168 -7.83 20.48 15.00
N ASN A 169 -8.96 20.83 14.40
CA ASN A 169 -9.76 21.98 14.82
C ASN A 169 -10.90 21.62 15.78
N SER A 170 -11.10 20.32 16.07
CA SER A 170 -12.18 19.80 16.94
C SER A 170 -13.61 20.22 16.55
N ASP A 171 -13.80 20.81 15.37
CA ASP A 171 -15.11 21.14 14.80
C ASP A 171 -15.58 20.00 13.91
N TRP A 172 -16.33 19.07 14.51
CA TRP A 172 -16.79 17.83 13.87
C TRP A 172 -17.79 18.10 12.74
N ALA A 173 -18.69 19.07 12.91
CA ALA A 173 -19.68 19.38 11.89
C ALA A 173 -19.04 20.11 10.70
N ALA A 174 -18.16 21.08 10.96
CA ALA A 174 -17.46 21.81 9.89
C ALA A 174 -16.48 20.92 9.11
N SER A 175 -15.82 19.96 9.78
CA SER A 175 -14.96 18.99 9.09
C SER A 175 -15.77 18.04 8.20
N ALA A 176 -16.94 17.57 8.63
CA ALA A 176 -17.84 16.78 7.78
C ALA A 176 -18.38 17.57 6.58
N ALA A 177 -18.72 18.85 6.77
CA ALA A 177 -19.17 19.71 5.68
C ALA A 177 -18.07 20.00 4.65
N SER A 178 -16.86 20.35 5.13
CA SER A 178 -15.74 20.76 4.27
C SER A 178 -14.98 19.61 3.64
N ARG A 179 -14.98 18.41 4.25
CA ARG A 179 -14.27 17.21 3.78
C ARG A 179 -12.77 17.48 3.51
N SER A 180 -12.17 18.39 4.27
CA SER A 180 -10.84 18.95 3.99
C SER A 180 -9.70 17.96 4.23
N LEU A 181 -9.86 17.04 5.18
CA LEU A 181 -8.88 16.01 5.51
C LEU A 181 -9.25 14.69 4.82
N LYS A 182 -9.13 14.68 3.49
CA LYS A 182 -9.39 13.52 2.64
C LYS A 182 -8.20 12.56 2.63
N PHE A 183 -8.48 11.28 2.77
CA PHE A 183 -7.47 10.22 2.61
C PHE A 183 -7.03 10.08 1.15
N THR A 184 -5.78 9.72 0.95
CA THR A 184 -5.21 9.32 -0.34
C THR A 184 -5.27 7.80 -0.51
N HIS A 185 -5.34 7.38 -1.77
CA HIS A 185 -5.37 5.99 -2.19
C HIS A 185 -4.70 5.89 -3.57
N SER A 186 -4.23 4.70 -3.97
CA SER A 186 -3.60 4.52 -5.26
C SER A 186 -4.61 4.62 -6.42
N GLU A 187 -4.13 4.63 -7.66
CA GLU A 187 -5.00 4.56 -8.85
C GLU A 187 -5.54 3.14 -9.11
N THR A 188 -5.15 2.17 -8.28
CA THR A 188 -5.57 0.77 -8.39
C THR A 188 -7.03 0.63 -7.95
N ASN A 189 -7.72 -0.41 -8.42
CA ASN A 189 -9.08 -0.70 -7.97
C ASN A 189 -9.11 -0.89 -6.43
N ILE A 190 -10.12 -0.32 -5.76
CA ILE A 190 -10.28 -0.33 -4.30
C ILE A 190 -10.39 -1.73 -3.66
N TYR A 191 -10.73 -2.77 -4.43
CA TYR A 191 -10.77 -4.14 -3.92
C TYR A 191 -9.42 -4.87 -4.10
N ASP A 192 -8.57 -4.39 -5.01
CA ASP A 192 -7.22 -4.90 -5.23
C ASP A 192 -6.21 -4.16 -4.33
N ASP A 193 -6.45 -2.88 -4.07
CA ASP A 193 -5.77 -2.07 -3.04
C ASP A 193 -6.83 -1.41 -2.14
N PRO A 194 -7.17 -1.99 -0.99
CA PRO A 194 -8.19 -1.44 -0.09
C PRO A 194 -7.65 -0.43 0.93
N VAL A 195 -6.39 0.02 0.78
CA VAL A 195 -5.68 0.80 1.80
C VAL A 195 -5.71 2.30 1.50
N PHE A 196 -6.26 3.08 2.41
CA PHE A 196 -6.28 4.53 2.33
C PHE A 196 -5.39 5.13 3.42
N THR A 197 -4.66 6.20 3.12
CA THR A 197 -3.73 6.84 4.06
C THR A 197 -3.93 8.35 4.16
N ILE A 198 -3.63 8.94 5.31
CA ILE A 198 -3.57 10.39 5.48
C ILE A 198 -2.53 10.75 6.54
N VAL A 199 -1.88 11.90 6.37
CA VAL A 199 -1.13 12.58 7.44
C VAL A 199 -1.74 13.96 7.63
N PHE A 200 -2.02 14.35 8.88
CA PHE A 200 -2.55 15.68 9.18
C PHE A 200 -1.89 16.27 10.44
N PRO A 201 -1.75 17.61 10.50
CA PRO A 201 -1.19 18.31 11.66
C PRO A 201 -2.19 18.35 12.82
N ILE A 202 -1.69 18.53 14.04
CA ILE A 202 -2.50 18.77 15.25
C ILE A 202 -2.42 20.26 15.58
N ALA A 203 -3.57 20.96 15.58
CA ALA A 203 -3.58 22.42 15.73
C ALA A 203 -3.26 22.88 17.16
N ASP A 204 -3.69 22.12 18.18
CA ASP A 204 -3.39 22.39 19.59
C ASP A 204 -2.75 21.15 20.23
N ALA A 205 -1.43 21.04 20.11
CA ALA A 205 -0.66 19.94 20.69
C ALA A 205 -0.67 19.94 22.24
N SER A 206 -1.29 20.92 22.92
CA SER A 206 -1.44 20.88 24.39
C SER A 206 -2.57 19.97 24.87
N LYS A 207 -3.42 19.47 23.95
CA LYS A 207 -4.58 18.64 24.24
C LYS A 207 -4.59 17.39 23.38
N ASP A 208 -5.36 16.40 23.82
CA ASP A 208 -5.68 15.23 23.00
C ASP A 208 -6.47 15.69 21.77
N CYS A 209 -6.12 15.16 20.60
CA CYS A 209 -6.88 15.37 19.37
C CYS A 209 -7.74 14.13 19.11
N TRP A 210 -9.05 14.37 19.02
CA TRP A 210 -10.07 13.34 18.83
C TRP A 210 -10.63 13.40 17.42
N PHE A 211 -10.85 12.23 16.82
CA PHE A 211 -11.40 12.15 15.47
C PHE A 211 -12.15 10.84 15.20
N ALA A 212 -12.92 10.82 14.12
CA ALA A 212 -13.48 9.62 13.53
C ALA A 212 -13.25 9.63 12.02
N ILE A 213 -13.73 8.58 11.35
CA ILE A 213 -13.57 8.41 9.91
C ILE A 213 -14.94 8.42 9.25
N ALA A 214 -15.10 9.14 8.15
CA ALA A 214 -16.34 9.21 7.39
C ALA A 214 -16.10 8.83 5.93
N ASP A 215 -17.07 8.18 5.30
CA ASP A 215 -17.25 8.23 3.85
C ASP A 215 -18.23 9.36 3.48
N ASP A 216 -18.47 9.56 2.17
CA ASP A 216 -19.40 10.61 1.71
C ASP A 216 -20.80 10.46 2.30
N LYS A 217 -21.30 9.22 2.44
CA LYS A 217 -22.60 8.91 3.03
C LYS A 217 -22.69 9.40 4.48
N ALA A 218 -21.67 9.13 5.29
CA ALA A 218 -21.62 9.60 6.68
C ALA A 218 -21.51 11.13 6.76
N CYS A 219 -20.68 11.76 5.92
CA CYS A 219 -20.59 13.22 5.86
C CYS A 219 -21.95 13.86 5.52
N ASP A 220 -22.66 13.33 4.52
CA ASP A 220 -23.99 13.83 4.13
C ASP A 220 -25.03 13.61 5.22
N ALA A 221 -24.99 12.48 5.93
CA ALA A 221 -25.89 12.19 7.04
C ALA A 221 -25.72 13.20 8.19
N ILE A 222 -24.47 13.55 8.53
CA ILE A 222 -24.14 14.59 9.52
C ILE A 222 -24.67 15.95 9.07
N VAL A 223 -24.34 16.38 7.85
CA VAL A 223 -24.67 17.72 7.35
C VAL A 223 -26.18 17.93 7.20
N ASN A 224 -26.89 16.91 6.70
CA ASN A 224 -28.30 17.05 6.37
C ASN A 224 -29.24 16.68 7.52
N SER A 225 -28.77 15.91 8.50
CA SER A 225 -29.66 15.30 9.50
C SER A 225 -29.04 15.14 10.89
N ASP A 226 -27.83 15.65 11.13
CA ASP A 226 -27.11 15.48 12.39
C ASP A 226 -26.98 13.99 12.79
N ASP A 227 -26.92 13.10 11.80
CA ASP A 227 -26.81 11.66 12.00
C ASP A 227 -25.34 11.21 11.99
N TRP A 228 -24.83 10.95 13.20
CA TRP A 228 -23.46 10.52 13.45
C TRP A 228 -23.29 9.01 13.43
N THR A 229 -24.38 8.23 13.28
CA THR A 229 -24.35 6.77 13.43
C THR A 229 -23.59 6.08 12.30
N GLN A 230 -23.43 6.75 11.16
CA GLN A 230 -22.71 6.24 10.01
C GLN A 230 -21.20 6.50 10.05
N LEU A 231 -20.68 7.26 11.02
CA LEU A 231 -19.22 7.35 11.15
C LEU A 231 -18.61 5.97 11.41
N PHE A 232 -17.39 5.78 10.94
CA PHE A 232 -16.55 4.68 11.38
C PHE A 232 -15.86 5.08 12.69
N GLY A 233 -16.00 4.21 13.68
CA GLY A 233 -15.25 4.24 14.93
C GLY A 233 -14.50 2.93 15.13
N ILE A 234 -13.98 2.72 16.33
CA ILE A 234 -13.10 1.61 16.68
C ILE A 234 -13.77 0.65 17.66
N LYS A 235 -13.52 -0.65 17.51
CA LYS A 235 -14.10 -1.69 18.38
C LYS A 235 -13.45 -1.76 19.76
N GLU A 236 -12.26 -1.21 19.91
CA GLU A 236 -11.52 -1.18 21.18
C GLU A 236 -12.18 -0.28 22.23
N GLY A 237 -13.14 0.56 21.82
CA GLY A 237 -13.82 1.53 22.67
C GLY A 237 -13.25 2.94 22.53
N ASN A 238 -14.00 3.93 22.99
CA ASN A 238 -13.69 5.34 22.73
C ASN A 238 -12.29 5.74 23.22
N GLY A 239 -11.43 6.15 22.27
CA GLY A 239 -10.05 6.61 22.50
C GLY A 239 -9.07 5.53 22.95
N GLN A 240 -9.41 4.24 22.78
CA GLN A 240 -8.58 3.10 23.17
C GLN A 240 -7.67 2.58 22.04
N ASN A 241 -7.50 3.35 20.95
CA ASN A 241 -6.56 2.99 19.90
C ASN A 241 -5.11 3.10 20.37
N ALA A 242 -4.24 2.23 19.82
CA ALA A 242 -2.81 2.45 19.86
C ALA A 242 -2.41 3.61 18.94
N THR A 243 -1.25 4.23 19.19
CA THR A 243 -0.69 5.32 18.37
C THR A 243 0.72 5.02 17.87
N ASP A 244 1.14 3.76 17.92
CA ASP A 244 2.44 3.25 17.50
C ASP A 244 2.39 2.53 16.14
N GLY A 245 1.25 2.60 15.43
CA GLY A 245 1.02 1.88 14.19
C GLY A 245 0.50 0.46 14.37
N THR A 246 0.22 0.00 15.60
CA THR A 246 -0.47 -1.28 15.83
C THR A 246 -1.87 -1.23 15.21
N ALA A 247 -2.24 -2.31 14.51
CA ALA A 247 -3.53 -2.40 13.85
C ALA A 247 -4.67 -2.63 14.85
N GLY A 248 -5.77 -1.91 14.65
CA GLY A 248 -7.05 -2.11 15.35
C GLY A 248 -8.20 -2.39 14.38
N GLN A 249 -9.41 -2.52 14.92
CA GLN A 249 -10.62 -2.90 14.18
C GLN A 249 -11.63 -1.75 14.09
N LEU A 250 -12.12 -1.49 12.88
CA LEU A 250 -13.17 -0.52 12.58
C LEU A 250 -14.56 -1.16 12.59
N ASP A 251 -15.56 -0.36 12.91
CA ASP A 251 -16.95 -0.61 12.53
C ASP A 251 -17.73 0.70 12.42
N ARG A 252 -18.95 0.65 11.88
CA ARG A 252 -19.87 1.79 11.93
C ARG A 252 -20.29 2.02 13.38
N ARG A 253 -20.35 3.29 13.82
CA ARG A 253 -20.78 3.70 15.16
C ARG A 253 -22.12 3.08 15.56
N ALA A 254 -23.04 2.91 14.63
CA ALA A 254 -24.32 2.24 14.85
C ALA A 254 -24.22 0.80 15.43
N LYS A 255 -23.06 0.15 15.29
CA LYS A 255 -22.78 -1.21 15.79
C LYS A 255 -21.86 -1.23 17.01
N LEU A 256 -21.34 -0.08 17.43
CA LEU A 256 -20.46 0.04 18.58
C LEU A 256 -21.28 0.26 19.85
N THR A 257 -20.63 0.06 21.00
CA THR A 257 -21.24 0.29 22.32
C THR A 257 -21.07 1.72 22.83
N ASP A 258 -20.22 2.51 22.15
CA ASP A 258 -19.95 3.92 22.40
C ASP A 258 -19.60 4.63 21.08
N ASP A 259 -19.13 5.88 21.12
CA ASP A 259 -18.76 6.65 19.94
C ASP A 259 -17.57 6.05 19.16
N GLY A 260 -16.74 5.22 19.79
CA GLY A 260 -15.55 4.61 19.20
C GLY A 260 -14.62 5.60 18.51
N SER A 261 -14.51 6.84 19.00
CA SER A 261 -13.63 7.84 18.38
C SER A 261 -12.16 7.47 18.60
N LEU A 262 -11.32 7.78 17.62
CA LEU A 262 -9.88 7.68 17.73
C LEU A 262 -9.31 8.91 18.44
N LYS A 263 -8.11 8.72 18.98
CA LYS A 263 -7.38 9.75 19.72
C LYS A 263 -5.89 9.70 19.45
N VAL A 264 -5.26 10.87 19.29
CA VAL A 264 -3.82 11.03 19.52
C VAL A 264 -3.60 11.90 20.76
N PRO A 265 -2.63 11.54 21.63
CA PRO A 265 -2.43 12.23 22.90
C PRO A 265 -1.84 13.63 22.72
N ALA A 266 -2.06 14.48 23.73
CA ALA A 266 -1.32 15.74 23.88
C ALA A 266 0.20 15.53 23.71
N GLY A 267 0.86 16.51 23.10
CA GLY A 267 2.27 16.47 22.72
C GLY A 267 2.51 15.90 21.32
N THR A 268 1.48 15.41 20.64
CA THR A 268 1.56 14.98 19.23
C THR A 268 1.44 16.17 18.29
N LYS A 269 2.35 16.28 17.32
CA LYS A 269 2.32 17.34 16.30
C LYS A 269 1.61 16.92 15.01
N TYR A 270 1.73 15.65 14.63
CA TYR A 270 1.12 15.08 13.43
C TYR A 270 0.54 13.70 13.72
N ALA A 271 -0.50 13.32 13.00
CA ALA A 271 -1.03 11.97 13.02
C ALA A 271 -1.01 11.38 11.61
N ARG A 272 -0.48 10.17 11.47
CA ARG A 272 -0.67 9.33 10.28
C ARG A 272 -1.76 8.30 10.58
N VAL A 273 -2.72 8.18 9.68
CA VAL A 273 -3.81 7.20 9.77
C VAL A 273 -3.84 6.38 8.49
N GLU A 274 -3.88 5.07 8.64
CA GLU A 274 -4.08 4.10 7.57
C GLU A 274 -5.37 3.33 7.86
N ILE A 275 -6.20 3.08 6.85
CA ILE A 275 -7.38 2.23 6.93
C ILE A 275 -7.37 1.20 5.82
N ASN A 276 -7.72 -0.04 6.13
CA ASN A 276 -7.98 -1.09 5.16
C ASN A 276 -9.46 -1.46 5.22
N MET A 277 -10.20 -1.06 4.19
CA MET A 277 -11.66 -1.15 4.20
C MET A 277 -12.19 -2.53 3.78
N LEU A 278 -11.32 -3.38 3.23
CA LEU A 278 -11.66 -4.78 2.97
C LEU A 278 -11.58 -5.61 4.26
N GLU A 279 -10.59 -5.32 5.10
CA GLU A 279 -10.38 -6.01 6.38
C GLU A 279 -11.09 -5.30 7.55
N SER A 280 -11.64 -4.11 7.32
CA SER A 280 -12.16 -3.23 8.37
C SER A 280 -11.14 -2.95 9.47
N THR A 281 -9.90 -2.65 9.10
CA THR A 281 -8.82 -2.34 10.06
C THR A 281 -8.32 -0.92 9.93
N TYR A 282 -7.67 -0.42 10.98
CA TYR A 282 -6.98 0.87 10.97
C TYR A 282 -5.62 0.79 11.67
N LYS A 283 -4.75 1.75 11.39
CA LYS A 283 -3.55 2.05 12.18
C LYS A 283 -3.47 3.55 12.42
N VAL A 284 -3.07 3.95 13.62
CA VAL A 284 -2.73 5.35 13.94
C VAL A 284 -1.26 5.40 14.37
N THR A 285 -0.51 6.34 13.81
CA THR A 285 0.86 6.65 14.24
C THR A 285 0.92 8.11 14.67
N ALA A 286 1.25 8.36 15.94
CA ALA A 286 1.59 9.70 16.41
C ALA A 286 3.00 10.08 15.93
N LEU A 287 3.11 11.25 15.30
CA LEU A 287 4.34 11.72 14.67
C LEU A 287 4.79 13.03 15.32
N ASN A 288 6.02 13.02 15.81
CA ASN A 288 6.72 14.16 16.38
C ASN A 288 8.07 14.31 15.68
N PHE A 289 8.10 15.18 14.68
CA PHE A 289 9.30 15.43 13.90
C PHE A 289 10.36 16.14 14.75
N ALA A 290 11.54 15.52 14.85
CA ALA A 290 12.70 16.10 15.50
C ALA A 290 13.22 17.30 14.70
N GLU A 291 13.97 18.21 15.34
CA GLU A 291 14.58 19.35 14.63
C GLU A 291 15.57 18.88 13.55
N TYR A 292 16.24 17.75 13.80
CA TYR A 292 17.17 17.14 12.86
C TYR A 292 16.90 15.66 12.70
N ILE A 293 17.13 15.18 11.49
CA ILE A 293 17.45 13.78 11.19
C ILE A 293 18.86 13.72 10.61
N TYR A 294 19.34 12.52 10.31
CA TYR A 294 20.71 12.34 9.85
C TYR A 294 20.80 11.35 8.69
N GLU A 295 21.83 11.52 7.88
CA GLU A 295 22.28 10.58 6.86
C GLU A 295 23.59 9.92 7.34
N ARG A 296 23.71 8.61 7.09
CA ARG A 296 24.97 7.86 7.17
C ARG A 296 25.07 6.87 6.01
N GLY A 297 26.29 6.67 5.54
CA GLY A 297 26.58 5.78 4.42
C GLY A 297 28.06 5.65 4.17
N ALA A 298 28.42 5.34 2.93
CA ALA A 298 29.81 5.24 2.49
C ALA A 298 30.63 6.53 2.72
N ASN A 299 30.00 7.70 2.62
CA ASN A 299 30.62 9.02 2.80
C ASN A 299 31.11 9.24 4.24
N THR A 300 30.36 8.72 5.20
CA THR A 300 30.65 8.76 6.64
C THR A 300 31.32 7.48 7.15
N SER A 301 31.74 6.60 6.24
CA SER A 301 32.33 5.28 6.56
C SER A 301 31.44 4.47 7.50
N TRP A 302 30.11 4.52 7.31
CA TRP A 302 29.11 3.82 8.13
C TRP A 302 29.21 4.10 9.63
N GLY A 303 29.80 5.23 10.04
CA GLY A 303 29.85 5.68 11.43
C GLY A 303 31.22 6.06 11.97
N ASP A 304 32.32 5.86 11.23
CA ASP A 304 33.64 6.34 11.67
C ASP A 304 33.74 7.87 11.62
N LYS A 305 32.93 8.52 10.78
CA LYS A 305 32.77 9.97 10.72
C LYS A 305 31.40 10.39 11.28
N ALA A 306 31.30 11.65 11.66
CA ALA A 306 30.03 12.24 12.09
C ALA A 306 28.95 12.10 11.02
N ALA A 307 27.72 11.82 11.45
CA ALA A 307 26.56 11.75 10.56
C ALA A 307 26.25 13.12 9.94
N CYS A 308 25.74 13.13 8.70
CA CYS A 308 25.35 14.34 8.01
C CYS A 308 23.94 14.77 8.46
N PRO A 309 23.77 15.93 9.12
CA PRO A 309 22.45 16.35 9.58
C PRO A 309 21.59 16.91 8.43
N LEU A 310 20.29 16.68 8.53
CA LEU A 310 19.26 17.36 7.75
C LEU A 310 18.34 18.09 8.74
N ALA A 311 18.06 19.37 8.50
CA ALA A 311 17.22 20.21 9.36
C ALA A 311 15.78 20.18 8.88
N LEU A 312 14.83 20.22 9.81
CA LEU A 312 13.41 20.40 9.52
C LEU A 312 13.21 21.77 8.84
N VAL A 313 12.71 21.78 7.60
CA VAL A 313 12.50 23.01 6.79
C VAL A 313 11.03 23.45 6.73
N SER A 314 10.11 22.55 7.09
CA SER A 314 8.69 22.86 7.30
C SER A 314 8.20 22.06 8.49
N GLU A 315 7.23 22.58 9.24
CA GLU A 315 6.67 21.85 10.39
C GLU A 315 6.16 20.44 10.00
N ASP A 316 5.81 20.24 8.72
CA ASP A 316 5.25 19.01 8.14
C ASP A 316 6.26 17.87 7.87
N GLY A 317 7.29 17.70 8.70
CA GLY A 317 8.19 16.53 8.61
C GLY A 317 9.07 16.45 7.36
N LYS A 318 9.34 17.59 6.73
CA LYS A 318 10.25 17.71 5.60
C LYS A 318 11.60 18.23 6.06
N TYR A 319 12.65 17.56 5.65
CA TYR A 319 14.02 17.82 6.04
C TYR A 319 14.89 18.12 4.84
N GLN A 320 15.87 19.01 5.02
CA GLN A 320 16.88 19.29 4.01
C GLN A 320 18.28 19.33 4.63
N GLY A 321 19.23 18.75 3.92
CA GLY A 321 20.65 18.91 4.19
C GLY A 321 21.46 18.95 2.90
N PHE A 322 22.72 19.32 3.02
CA PHE A 322 23.68 19.42 1.93
C PHE A 322 24.90 18.58 2.28
N MET A 323 25.21 17.59 1.45
CA MET A 323 26.25 16.60 1.78
C MET A 323 26.87 15.98 0.54
N TYR A 324 28.09 15.47 0.71
CA TYR A 324 28.76 14.67 -0.30
C TYR A 324 28.37 13.21 -0.17
N LEU A 325 27.98 12.59 -1.28
CA LEU A 325 27.60 11.18 -1.38
C LEU A 325 28.52 10.48 -2.38
N ASN A 326 29.01 9.29 -2.02
CA ASN A 326 29.96 8.50 -2.82
C ASN A 326 29.70 6.99 -2.74
N GLY A 327 28.47 6.60 -2.37
CA GLY A 327 28.08 5.20 -2.19
C GLY A 327 26.69 5.11 -1.58
N GLU A 328 26.33 3.90 -1.16
CA GLU A 328 25.07 3.63 -0.47
C GLU A 328 24.96 4.37 0.86
N PHE A 329 23.73 4.64 1.28
CA PHE A 329 23.42 5.40 2.49
C PHE A 329 22.08 4.98 3.10
N LYS A 330 21.79 5.50 4.30
CA LYS A 330 20.50 5.41 5.00
C LYS A 330 20.20 6.73 5.70
N PHE A 331 18.94 6.95 6.04
CA PHE A 331 18.51 8.03 6.93
C PHE A 331 18.19 7.50 8.32
N MET A 332 18.32 8.32 9.34
CA MET A 332 18.15 7.89 10.72
C MET A 332 17.66 9.04 11.62
N PRO A 333 16.82 8.74 12.63
CA PRO A 333 16.22 9.74 13.52
C PRO A 333 17.22 10.31 14.53
N ASN A 334 18.35 9.63 14.74
CA ASN A 334 19.37 10.01 15.71
C ASN A 334 20.75 10.01 15.04
N SER A 335 21.77 10.57 15.70
CA SER A 335 23.09 10.77 15.07
C SER A 335 24.09 9.64 15.30
N ASN A 336 23.77 8.65 16.15
CA ASN A 336 24.77 7.77 16.75
C ASN A 336 24.39 6.28 16.84
N ASN A 337 23.19 5.88 16.43
CA ASN A 337 22.77 4.47 16.39
C ASN A 337 21.75 4.22 15.25
N TRP A 338 21.54 2.95 14.90
CA TRP A 338 20.65 2.58 13.78
C TRP A 338 19.20 2.32 14.20
N GLU A 339 18.80 2.65 15.43
CA GLU A 339 17.44 2.40 15.90
C GLU A 339 16.44 3.30 15.16
N GLY A 340 15.47 2.67 14.49
CA GLY A 340 14.43 3.35 13.70
C GLY A 340 14.96 4.00 12.43
N ASP A 341 16.03 3.45 11.83
CA ASP A 341 16.55 3.93 10.56
C ASP A 341 15.53 3.73 9.41
N TRP A 342 15.61 4.61 8.43
CA TRP A 342 14.79 4.56 7.23
C TRP A 342 15.61 4.03 6.06
N GLU A 343 15.10 2.96 5.48
CA GLU A 343 15.76 2.11 4.50
C GLU A 343 15.07 2.21 3.15
N ASN A 344 15.73 1.77 2.09
CA ASN A 344 15.22 1.83 0.72
C ASN A 344 13.91 1.04 0.55
N ASN A 345 12.91 1.66 -0.08
CA ASN A 345 11.65 1.00 -0.43
C ASN A 345 11.28 1.24 -1.91
N GLY A 346 12.30 1.36 -2.77
CA GLY A 346 12.18 1.67 -4.19
C GLY A 346 12.69 3.07 -4.52
N GLU A 347 12.66 3.42 -5.81
CA GLU A 347 13.20 4.69 -6.31
C GLU A 347 12.59 5.90 -5.58
N GLY A 348 13.44 6.66 -4.88
CA GLY A 348 13.04 7.84 -4.11
C GLY A 348 12.14 7.55 -2.89
N LYS A 349 11.99 6.29 -2.48
CA LYS A 349 11.10 5.87 -1.38
C LYS A 349 11.90 5.26 -0.23
N ILE A 350 11.43 5.50 0.98
CA ILE A 350 11.97 4.91 2.20
C ILE A 350 10.88 4.20 3.01
N ALA A 351 11.28 3.31 3.91
CA ALA A 351 10.39 2.68 4.88
C ALA A 351 11.15 2.41 6.18
N ASP A 352 10.40 2.41 7.28
CA ASP A 352 10.83 1.79 8.54
C ASP A 352 10.79 0.26 8.29
N ASN A 353 11.96 -0.38 8.13
CA ASN A 353 12.17 -1.77 7.67
C ASN A 353 12.14 -2.03 6.13
N GLY A 354 12.63 -1.11 5.30
CA GLY A 354 12.82 -1.30 3.84
C GLY A 354 13.86 -2.36 3.43
N GLY A 355 14.61 -2.93 4.38
CA GLY A 355 15.48 -4.10 4.24
C GLY A 355 16.81 -3.89 3.50
N SER A 356 16.97 -2.80 2.73
CA SER A 356 18.20 -2.50 1.97
C SER A 356 18.65 -1.04 2.12
N ASN A 357 19.92 -0.77 1.88
CA ASN A 357 20.44 0.59 1.83
C ASN A 357 19.84 1.35 0.64
N CYS A 358 19.73 2.68 0.76
CA CYS A 358 19.47 3.53 -0.39
C CYS A 358 20.59 3.36 -1.43
N PRO A 359 20.24 3.21 -2.72
CA PRO A 359 21.22 2.97 -3.76
C PRO A 359 22.19 4.14 -3.90
N ALA A 360 23.44 3.82 -4.21
CA ALA A 360 24.47 4.82 -4.44
C ALA A 360 24.09 5.76 -5.61
N PRO A 361 24.09 7.09 -5.42
CA PRO A 361 23.95 8.02 -6.53
C PRO A 361 25.29 8.16 -7.26
N GLU A 362 25.32 8.96 -8.33
CA GLU A 362 26.58 9.43 -8.88
C GLU A 362 27.38 10.13 -7.77
N THR A 363 28.69 9.90 -7.70
CA THR A 363 29.51 10.57 -6.68
C THR A 363 29.46 12.09 -6.85
N GLY A 364 29.15 12.82 -5.79
CA GLY A 364 29.00 14.27 -5.85
C GLY A 364 28.44 14.91 -4.59
N PHE A 365 28.30 16.23 -4.62
CA PHE A 365 27.64 17.00 -3.57
C PHE A 365 26.16 17.18 -3.92
N TYR A 366 25.27 17.03 -2.94
CA TYR A 366 23.83 17.01 -3.14
C TYR A 366 23.11 17.89 -2.11
N ALA A 367 22.05 18.57 -2.55
CA ALA A 367 20.96 18.97 -1.68
C ALA A 367 20.04 17.75 -1.54
N VAL A 368 19.95 17.20 -0.33
CA VAL A 368 19.17 16.02 0.01
C VAL A 368 17.91 16.48 0.70
N ASN A 369 16.75 16.09 0.17
CA ASN A 369 15.45 16.37 0.75
C ASN A 369 14.80 15.06 1.20
N VAL A 370 14.23 15.04 2.40
CA VAL A 370 13.51 13.87 2.95
C VAL A 370 12.13 14.33 3.40
N ASP A 371 11.10 13.57 3.04
CA ASP A 371 9.73 13.77 3.49
C ASP A 371 9.29 12.54 4.29
N LEU A 372 9.26 12.67 5.62
CA LEU A 372 8.85 11.59 6.52
C LEU A 372 7.33 11.42 6.60
N THR A 373 6.54 12.34 6.03
CA THR A 373 5.09 12.17 5.91
C THR A 373 4.75 11.30 4.71
N ALA A 374 5.41 11.53 3.58
CA ALA A 374 5.26 10.77 2.35
C ALA A 374 6.16 9.53 2.28
N MET A 375 7.12 9.41 3.20
CA MET A 375 8.16 8.38 3.22
C MET A 375 8.98 8.36 1.90
N THR A 376 9.45 9.54 1.49
CA THR A 376 10.22 9.73 0.25
C THR A 376 11.48 10.56 0.47
N TYR A 377 12.41 10.51 -0.49
CA TYR A 377 13.57 11.38 -0.54
C TYR A 377 13.92 11.77 -1.99
N SER A 378 14.62 12.90 -2.15
CA SER A 378 15.20 13.31 -3.43
C SER A 378 16.64 13.80 -3.26
N LEU A 379 17.42 13.62 -4.31
CA LEU A 379 18.84 14.00 -4.37
C LEU A 379 19.04 15.01 -5.52
N ASP A 380 19.18 16.28 -5.21
CA ASP A 380 19.44 17.33 -6.19
C ASP A 380 20.95 17.58 -6.26
N LYS A 381 21.59 17.17 -7.37
CA LYS A 381 23.04 17.33 -7.52
C LYS A 381 23.43 18.80 -7.57
N VAL A 382 24.37 19.17 -6.70
CA VAL A 382 25.01 20.49 -6.69
C VAL A 382 26.22 20.42 -7.62
N SER A 383 26.09 21.02 -8.80
CA SER A 383 27.15 21.03 -9.81
C SER A 383 28.18 22.12 -9.53
N VAL A 384 27.74 23.26 -9.01
CA VAL A 384 28.60 24.38 -8.63
C VAL A 384 27.96 25.19 -7.50
N VAL A 385 28.80 25.79 -6.65
CA VAL A 385 28.41 26.89 -5.77
C VAL A 385 29.29 28.07 -6.11
N SER A 386 28.71 29.26 -6.20
CA SER A 386 29.41 30.47 -6.59
C SER A 386 29.25 31.60 -5.59
N LEU A 387 30.19 32.55 -5.61
CA LEU A 387 30.01 33.88 -5.04
C LEU A 387 29.45 34.80 -6.10
N ILE A 388 28.54 35.68 -5.71
CA ILE A 388 28.03 36.76 -6.56
C ILE A 388 27.71 37.97 -5.70
N GLY A 389 27.89 39.18 -6.23
CA GLY A 389 27.67 40.38 -5.43
C GLY A 389 28.19 41.67 -6.04
N ASP A 390 28.01 42.77 -5.31
CA ASP A 390 28.49 44.10 -5.69
C ASP A 390 30.01 44.26 -5.53
N PHE A 391 30.73 43.24 -5.09
CA PHE A 391 32.20 43.26 -5.01
C PHE A 391 32.88 43.24 -6.37
N SER A 392 32.19 42.81 -7.42
CA SER A 392 32.67 42.83 -8.81
C SER A 392 32.24 44.10 -9.54
N ASP A 393 32.90 44.41 -10.65
CA ASP A 393 32.55 45.58 -11.48
C ASP A 393 31.23 45.40 -12.23
N ASP A 394 30.82 44.16 -12.48
CA ASP A 394 29.55 43.81 -13.11
C ASP A 394 28.42 43.53 -12.09
N GLY A 395 28.74 43.55 -10.79
CA GLY A 395 27.78 43.39 -9.69
C GLY A 395 27.11 42.00 -9.71
N TRP A 396 25.80 41.98 -9.48
CA TRP A 396 24.98 40.76 -9.45
C TRP A 396 24.75 40.07 -10.81
N LYS A 397 25.69 40.16 -11.73
CA LYS A 397 25.61 39.59 -13.08
C LYS A 397 26.54 38.42 -13.34
N THR A 398 27.68 38.35 -12.65
CA THR A 398 28.70 37.34 -12.90
C THR A 398 29.09 36.63 -11.62
N ASP A 399 29.15 35.32 -11.70
CA ASP A 399 29.54 34.42 -10.62
C ASP A 399 31.05 34.19 -10.60
N ILE A 400 31.58 33.97 -9.39
CA ILE A 400 32.88 33.34 -9.19
C ILE A 400 32.65 31.95 -8.64
N ASP A 401 32.98 30.93 -9.43
CA ASP A 401 32.76 29.53 -9.10
C ASP A 401 33.74 29.05 -8.02
N LEU A 402 33.20 28.29 -7.07
CA LEU A 402 33.97 27.54 -6.10
C LEU A 402 34.06 26.07 -6.52
N ALA A 403 35.13 25.40 -6.10
CA ALA A 403 35.32 23.97 -6.29
C ALA A 403 35.09 23.22 -4.97
N TYR A 404 34.29 22.15 -4.99
CA TYR A 404 34.12 21.32 -3.81
C TYR A 404 35.37 20.46 -3.54
N ASN A 405 35.88 20.54 -2.31
CA ASN A 405 37.00 19.75 -1.83
C ASN A 405 36.50 18.73 -0.78
N PRO A 406 36.45 17.42 -1.10
CA PRO A 406 35.95 16.39 -0.18
C PRO A 406 36.88 16.13 1.03
N THR A 407 38.15 16.56 0.98
CA THR A 407 39.08 16.43 2.11
C THR A 407 38.81 17.49 3.17
N SER A 408 38.58 18.75 2.77
CA SER A 408 38.22 19.82 3.71
C SER A 408 36.72 19.86 4.02
N GLY A 409 35.89 19.28 3.15
CA GLY A 409 34.43 19.33 3.26
C GLY A 409 33.84 20.69 2.89
N ALA A 410 34.57 21.50 2.11
CA ALA A 410 34.17 22.86 1.76
C ALA A 410 34.14 23.09 0.24
N TRP A 411 33.31 24.03 -0.17
CA TRP A 411 33.45 24.72 -1.46
C TRP A 411 34.53 25.78 -1.32
N GLU A 412 35.60 25.69 -2.11
CA GLU A 412 36.82 26.47 -1.96
C GLU A 412 37.10 27.33 -3.20
N GLY A 413 37.65 28.52 -2.96
CA GLY A 413 38.11 29.44 -4.00
C GLY A 413 39.41 30.10 -3.57
N ASP A 414 40.48 29.89 -4.33
CA ASP A 414 41.81 30.40 -3.99
C ASP A 414 42.06 31.77 -4.63
N GLY A 415 42.47 32.75 -3.82
CA GLY A 415 42.82 34.08 -4.32
C GLY A 415 41.67 34.81 -5.04
N VAL A 416 40.43 34.64 -4.57
CA VAL A 416 39.26 35.35 -5.06
C VAL A 416 39.43 36.85 -4.85
N VAL A 417 39.34 37.62 -5.94
CA VAL A 417 39.50 39.07 -5.91
C VAL A 417 38.15 39.76 -5.77
N LEU A 418 37.98 40.48 -4.66
CA LEU A 418 36.88 41.40 -4.41
C LEU A 418 37.37 42.81 -4.76
N ALA A 419 37.00 43.31 -5.94
CA ALA A 419 37.56 44.53 -6.52
C ALA A 419 37.21 45.80 -5.73
N LYS A 420 36.06 45.79 -5.05
CA LYS A 420 35.60 46.87 -4.16
C LYS A 420 34.86 46.30 -2.96
N THR A 421 34.78 47.09 -1.89
CA THR A 421 33.95 46.75 -0.73
C THR A 421 32.49 46.70 -1.18
N GLY A 422 31.80 45.62 -0.85
CA GLY A 422 30.45 45.40 -1.34
C GLY A 422 29.78 44.17 -0.74
N ASP A 423 28.51 44.06 -1.06
CA ASP A 423 27.63 42.98 -0.65
C ASP A 423 27.88 41.72 -1.49
N LEU A 424 27.82 40.55 -0.87
CA LEU A 424 27.90 39.25 -1.55
C LEU A 424 26.90 38.24 -1.01
N LYS A 425 26.58 37.25 -1.84
CA LYS A 425 25.91 35.99 -1.45
C LYS A 425 26.61 34.81 -2.10
N PHE A 426 26.35 33.63 -1.56
CA PHE A 426 26.65 32.36 -2.22
C PHE A 426 25.38 31.84 -2.89
N ARG A 427 25.48 31.15 -4.03
CA ARG A 427 24.32 30.52 -4.65
C ARG A 427 24.63 29.21 -5.35
N MET A 428 23.64 28.32 -5.32
CA MET A 428 23.71 26.99 -5.90
C MET A 428 23.45 27.07 -7.40
N ASN A 429 24.29 26.42 -8.21
CA ASN A 429 24.07 26.23 -9.65
C ASN A 429 23.75 27.52 -10.44
N HIS A 430 24.33 28.67 -10.03
CA HIS A 430 24.05 30.01 -10.58
C HIS A 430 22.56 30.43 -10.52
N ASP A 431 21.78 29.79 -9.65
CA ASP A 431 20.34 29.99 -9.53
C ASP A 431 19.96 30.59 -8.17
N TRP A 432 18.92 31.42 -8.15
CA TRP A 432 18.48 32.11 -6.93
C TRP A 432 17.59 31.27 -6.02
N LYS A 433 17.07 30.13 -6.50
CA LYS A 433 16.21 29.21 -5.73
C LYS A 433 16.88 28.77 -4.43
N THR A 434 18.20 28.58 -4.45
CA THR A 434 18.98 28.27 -3.26
C THR A 434 20.19 29.21 -3.21
N SER A 435 20.15 30.17 -2.29
CA SER A 435 21.24 31.10 -2.04
C SER A 435 21.45 31.29 -0.54
N TRP A 436 22.70 31.47 -0.14
CA TRP A 436 23.10 31.66 1.24
C TRP A 436 23.59 33.08 1.49
N GLY A 437 23.10 33.66 2.57
CA GLY A 437 23.50 34.96 3.11
C GLY A 437 23.42 34.96 4.64
N GLY A 438 23.62 36.11 5.27
CA GLY A 438 23.64 36.27 6.73
C GLY A 438 24.98 36.81 7.21
N THR A 439 25.56 36.17 8.22
CA THR A 439 26.95 36.42 8.64
C THR A 439 27.82 35.23 8.28
N LEU A 440 29.11 35.44 8.10
CA LEU A 440 30.03 34.37 7.69
C LEU A 440 30.00 33.16 8.65
N ASP A 441 29.81 33.36 9.95
CA ASP A 441 29.69 32.30 10.94
C ASP A 441 28.29 31.65 11.03
N LYS A 442 27.26 32.27 10.41
CA LYS A 442 25.86 31.84 10.47
C LYS A 442 25.14 32.19 9.17
N LEU A 443 25.33 31.33 8.17
CA LEU A 443 24.66 31.45 6.88
C LEU A 443 23.29 30.75 6.92
N THR A 444 22.35 31.27 6.15
CA THR A 444 21.01 30.71 5.99
C THR A 444 20.61 30.65 4.52
N SER A 445 19.95 29.57 4.12
CA SER A 445 19.31 29.44 2.81
C SER A 445 17.93 30.10 2.75
N ASN A 446 17.40 30.51 3.91
CA ASN A 446 16.06 31.10 4.05
C ASN A 446 16.10 32.62 3.88
N ASN A 447 16.39 33.08 2.67
CA ASN A 447 16.45 34.50 2.34
C ASN A 447 17.43 35.30 3.22
N GLY A 448 18.63 34.74 3.44
CA GLY A 448 19.66 35.42 4.21
C GLY A 448 20.06 36.77 3.62
N ALA A 449 20.35 37.73 4.49
CA ALA A 449 20.82 39.07 4.12
C ALA A 449 22.14 39.00 3.34
N ASN A 450 22.45 40.03 2.56
CA ASN A 450 23.74 40.13 1.91
C ASN A 450 24.88 40.25 2.94
N ILE A 451 26.04 39.70 2.59
CA ILE A 451 27.24 39.73 3.41
C ILE A 451 28.12 40.87 2.91
N ASN A 452 28.35 41.90 3.72
CA ASN A 452 29.24 42.99 3.34
C ASN A 452 30.71 42.60 3.60
N VAL A 453 31.56 42.70 2.59
CA VAL A 453 32.98 42.33 2.67
C VAL A 453 33.85 43.43 2.07
N GLU A 454 34.99 43.71 2.70
CA GLU A 454 35.98 44.67 2.21
C GLU A 454 36.65 44.23 0.89
N ALA A 455 37.14 45.20 0.13
CA ALA A 455 38.01 44.93 -1.01
C ALA A 455 39.28 44.17 -0.58
N GLY A 456 39.71 43.22 -1.41
CA GLY A 456 40.90 42.42 -1.16
C GLY A 456 40.96 41.14 -1.97
N THR A 457 42.01 40.36 -1.73
CA THR A 457 42.16 39.00 -2.26
C THR A 457 42.01 38.01 -1.13
N TYR A 458 41.16 37.00 -1.30
CA TYR A 458 40.78 36.08 -0.24
C TYR A 458 40.91 34.62 -0.67
N ASP A 459 41.30 33.75 0.25
CA ASP A 459 40.94 32.34 0.18
C ASP A 459 39.57 32.16 0.83
N VAL A 460 38.63 31.61 0.06
CA VAL A 460 37.23 31.41 0.44
C VAL A 460 37.01 29.94 0.75
N LYS A 461 36.37 29.65 1.88
CA LYS A 461 35.81 28.32 2.18
C LYS A 461 34.37 28.45 2.63
N LEU A 462 33.48 27.72 1.98
CA LEU A 462 32.06 27.64 2.33
C LEU A 462 31.73 26.20 2.74
N TYR A 463 31.25 26.04 3.97
CA TYR A 463 30.84 24.77 4.54
C TYR A 463 29.31 24.71 4.53
N LEU A 464 28.77 23.87 3.65
CA LEU A 464 27.35 23.63 3.55
C LEU A 464 26.98 22.37 4.33
N SER A 465 25.95 22.47 5.17
CA SER A 465 25.40 21.36 5.96
C SER A 465 23.88 21.43 5.92
N CYS A 466 23.19 21.82 6.98
CA CYS A 466 21.76 22.11 6.97
C CYS A 466 21.49 23.51 7.53
N GLU A 467 20.24 23.96 7.45
CA GLU A 467 19.83 25.24 8.02
C GLU A 467 20.30 25.35 9.49
N GLY A 468 20.82 26.53 9.87
CA GLY A 468 21.47 26.76 11.17
C GLY A 468 22.91 26.24 11.32
N LYS A 469 23.46 25.53 10.32
CA LYS A 469 24.83 24.95 10.36
C LYS A 469 25.71 25.31 9.16
N HIS A 470 25.25 26.18 8.27
CA HIS A 470 26.07 26.72 7.18
C HIS A 470 27.00 27.82 7.70
N TYR A 471 28.25 27.84 7.23
CA TYR A 471 29.19 28.93 7.52
C TYR A 471 30.25 29.05 6.43
N ALA A 472 30.95 30.17 6.40
CA ALA A 472 32.06 30.44 5.50
C ALA A 472 33.21 31.15 6.22
N THR A 473 34.40 31.03 5.66
CA THR A 473 35.60 31.77 6.07
C THR A 473 36.20 32.45 4.86
N LEU A 474 36.51 33.75 5.00
CA LEU A 474 37.26 34.53 4.02
C LEU A 474 38.60 34.93 4.66
N THR A 475 39.68 34.30 4.24
CA THR A 475 41.04 34.60 4.74
C THR A 475 41.75 35.51 3.77
N LYS A 476 42.01 36.75 4.18
CA LYS A 476 42.70 37.75 3.36
C LYS A 476 44.15 37.32 3.10
N LYS A 477 44.61 37.47 1.85
CA LYS A 477 46.01 37.27 1.46
C LYS A 477 46.89 38.48 1.70
#